data_AF-A0A931K099-F1
#
_entry.id   AF-A0A931K099-F1
#
_cell.length_a   1.000
_cell.length_b   1.000
_cell.length_c   1.000
_cell.angle_alpha   90.00
_cell.angle_beta   90.00
_cell.angle_gamma   90.00
#
_symmetry.space_group_name_H-M   'P 1'
#
loop_
_entity.id
_entity.type
_entity.pdbx_description
1 polymer ?
#
loop_
_entity_poly.entity_id
_entity_poly.type
_entity_poly.pdbx_seq_one_letter_code
_entity_poly.pdbx_strand_id
1 'polypeptide(L)' 'MTNLKSIAKVFGAKLKTQAEKDPSFYFFSPDETTSNKLDEIYQSTSRTWGNRLEKREWDLPESDSGRIVELLSENVL' A
#
# COMPACT_ATOMS: atom_id res chain seq x y z
N MET A 1 -19.95 21.40 15.13
CA MET A 1 -18.84 20.44 15.28
C MET A 1 -18.09 20.37 13.96
N THR A 2 -16.82 20.73 13.93
CA THR A 2 -15.98 20.65 12.73
C THR A 2 -15.60 19.19 12.50
N ASN A 3 -15.93 18.63 11.34
CA ASN A 3 -15.57 17.25 10.98
C ASN A 3 -14.07 17.20 10.66
N LEU A 4 -13.26 16.83 11.66
CA LEU A 4 -11.81 16.68 11.49
C LEU A 4 -11.52 15.37 10.74
N LYS A 5 -11.03 15.49 9.50
CA LYS A 5 -10.54 14.37 8.71
C LYS A 5 -9.02 14.26 8.81
N SER A 6 -8.50 13.05 8.97
CA SER A 6 -7.06 12.78 8.85
C SER A 6 -6.62 13.04 7.41
N ILE A 7 -5.65 13.95 7.23
CA ILE A 7 -5.09 14.27 5.91
C ILE A 7 -4.49 13.01 5.27
N ALA A 8 -3.77 12.20 6.06
CA ALA A 8 -3.20 10.94 5.59
C ALA A 8 -4.27 9.99 5.04
N LYS A 9 -5.38 9.80 5.76
CA LYS A 9 -6.49 8.97 5.27
C LYS A 9 -7.13 9.52 3.99
N VAL A 10 -7.27 10.84 3.89
CA VAL A 10 -7.76 11.48 2.65
C VAL A 10 -6.80 11.22 1.48
N PHE A 11 -5.50 11.21 1.74
CA PHE A 11 -4.49 10.89 0.73
C PHE A 11 -4.49 9.39 0.37
N GLY A 12 -4.60 8.49 1.35
CA GLY A 12 -4.76 7.05 1.13
C GLY A 12 -5.93 6.72 0.20
N ALA A 13 -7.09 7.36 0.39
CA ALA A 13 -8.24 7.22 -0.51
C ALA A 13 -7.93 7.66 -1.96
N LYS A 14 -7.09 8.70 -2.12
CA LYS A 14 -6.64 9.16 -3.45
C LYS A 14 -5.66 8.18 -4.08
N LEU A 15 -4.73 7.62 -3.30
CA LEU A 15 -3.80 6.59 -3.76
C LEU A 15 -4.56 5.36 -4.26
N LYS A 16 -5.54 4.88 -3.49
CA LYS A 16 -6.47 3.82 -3.92
C LYS A 16 -7.11 4.14 -5.28
N THR A 17 -7.71 5.33 -5.39
CA THR A 17 -8.38 5.76 -6.63
C THR A 17 -7.41 5.80 -7.83
N GLN A 18 -6.16 6.21 -7.61
CA GLN A 18 -5.15 6.23 -8.67
C GLN A 18 -4.76 4.81 -9.09
N ALA A 19 -4.50 3.91 -8.14
CA ALA A 19 -4.13 2.53 -8.40
C ALA A 19 -5.25 1.71 -9.08
N GLU A 20 -6.52 2.07 -8.88
CA GLU A 20 -7.67 1.50 -9.60
C GLU A 20 -7.73 1.98 -11.06
N LYS A 21 -7.40 3.25 -11.31
CA LYS A 21 -7.49 3.87 -12.64
C LYS A 21 -6.31 3.54 -13.54
N ASP A 22 -5.14 3.39 -12.95
CA ASP A 22 -3.88 3.24 -13.67
C ASP A 22 -3.15 1.97 -13.22
N PRO A 23 -3.20 0.89 -14.02
CA PRO A 23 -2.49 -0.35 -13.70
C PRO A 23 -0.96 -0.22 -13.76
N SER A 24 -0.43 0.89 -14.30
CA SER A 24 1.01 1.18 -14.30
C SER A 24 1.49 1.97 -13.08
N PHE A 25 0.58 2.39 -12.20
CA PHE A 25 0.93 3.08 -10.97
C PHE A 25 1.45 2.11 -9.90
N TYR A 26 2.63 2.41 -9.36
CA TYR A 26 3.25 1.69 -8.25
C TYR A 26 3.41 2.62 -7.04
N PHE A 27 3.27 2.04 -5.85
CA PHE A 27 3.42 2.73 -4.58
C PHE A 27 4.56 2.12 -3.78
N PHE A 28 5.52 2.94 -3.34
CA PHE A 28 6.70 2.51 -2.60
C PHE A 28 6.62 3.05 -1.16
N SER A 29 6.98 2.22 -0.18
CA SER A 29 6.89 2.59 1.23
C SER A 29 7.88 1.78 2.09
N PRO A 30 8.65 2.41 2.99
CA PRO A 30 9.69 1.73 3.76
C PRO A 30 9.14 0.90 4.95
N ASP A 31 8.23 -0.04 4.66
CA ASP A 31 7.45 -0.81 5.66
C ASP A 31 6.52 0.08 6.52
N GLU A 32 6.05 1.19 5.94
CA GLU A 32 5.29 2.22 6.65
C GLU A 32 3.90 2.51 6.08
N THR A 33 3.35 1.70 5.15
CA THR A 33 2.06 2.01 4.51
C THR A 33 0.95 2.17 5.56
N THR A 34 0.90 1.24 6.52
CA THR A 34 -0.11 1.23 7.57
C THR A 34 0.19 2.24 8.67
N SER A 35 1.46 2.39 9.08
CA SER A 35 1.84 3.35 10.13
C SER A 35 1.55 4.80 9.71
N ASN A 36 1.75 5.10 8.42
CA ASN A 36 1.43 6.38 7.80
C ASN A 36 -0.06 6.54 7.43
N LYS A 37 -0.92 5.55 7.75
CA LYS A 37 -2.39 5.58 7.52
C LYS A 37 -2.78 5.70 6.04
N LEU A 38 -1.99 5.06 5.18
CA LEU A 38 -2.21 4.97 3.73
C LEU A 38 -2.77 3.60 3.32
N ASP A 39 -3.18 2.79 4.29
CA ASP A 39 -3.66 1.41 4.18
C ASP A 39 -4.88 1.23 3.27
N GLU A 40 -5.62 2.30 2.96
CA GLU A 40 -6.75 2.22 2.04
C GLU A 40 -6.35 1.80 0.61
N ILE A 41 -5.09 2.00 0.22
CA ILE A 41 -4.56 1.51 -1.06
C ILE A 41 -4.65 -0.03 -1.19
N TYR A 42 -4.63 -0.77 -0.08
CA TYR A 42 -4.77 -2.23 -0.08
C TYR A 42 -6.10 -2.74 -0.64
N GLN A 43 -7.12 -1.87 -0.76
CA GLN A 43 -8.39 -2.23 -1.40
C GLN A 43 -8.30 -2.27 -2.94
N SER A 44 -7.27 -1.66 -3.52
CA SER A 44 -7.09 -1.56 -4.97
C SER A 44 -6.01 -2.49 -5.52
N THR A 45 -5.03 -2.85 -4.69
CA THR A 45 -3.90 -3.69 -5.05
C THR A 45 -3.24 -4.24 -3.77
N SER A 46 -2.29 -5.14 -3.93
CA SER A 46 -1.54 -5.80 -2.87
C SER A 46 -0.05 -5.40 -2.88
N ARG A 47 0.67 -5.81 -1.84
CA ARG A 47 2.14 -5.84 -1.83
C ARG A 47 2.66 -6.82 -2.89
N THR A 48 3.74 -6.43 -3.53
CA THR A 48 4.53 -7.31 -4.38
C THR A 48 5.32 -8.24 -3.47
N TRP A 49 5.02 -9.52 -3.52
CA TRP A 49 5.68 -10.52 -2.69
C TRP A 49 6.04 -11.74 -3.55
N GLY A 50 7.33 -12.07 -3.57
CA GLY A 50 7.86 -13.11 -4.45
C GLY A 50 7.23 -14.47 -4.16
N ASN A 51 6.95 -15.25 -5.21
CA ASN A 51 6.32 -16.57 -5.12
C ASN A 51 7.13 -17.64 -4.35
N ARG A 52 8.38 -17.35 -3.97
CA ARG A 52 9.24 -18.22 -3.17
C ARG A 52 9.22 -17.87 -1.68
N LEU A 53 8.58 -16.76 -1.30
CA LEU A 53 8.47 -16.34 0.09
C LEU A 53 7.27 -17.03 0.73
N GLU A 54 7.42 -17.41 2.00
CA GLU A 54 6.35 -18.00 2.79
C GLU A 54 5.23 -16.97 2.96
N LYS A 55 3.97 -17.42 2.85
CA LYS A 55 2.78 -16.64 3.15
C LYS A 55 2.07 -17.23 4.34
N ARG A 56 1.57 -16.37 5.22
CA ARG A 56 0.88 -16.71 6.45
C ARG A 56 -0.47 -16.00 6.50
N GLU A 57 -1.40 -16.59 7.24
CA GLU A 57 -2.78 -16.09 7.36
C GLU A 57 -2.87 -14.67 7.95
N TRP A 58 -1.83 -14.21 8.64
CA TRP A 58 -1.76 -12.88 9.23
C TRP A 58 -0.98 -11.87 8.40
N ASP A 59 -0.49 -12.25 7.22
CA ASP A 59 0.22 -11.32 6.35
C ASP A 59 -0.75 -10.32 5.71
N LEU A 60 -0.25 -9.11 5.44
CA LEU A 60 -1.02 -8.09 4.72
C LEU A 60 -1.26 -8.54 3.27
N PRO A 61 -2.25 -7.97 2.56
CA PRO A 61 -2.57 -8.36 1.18
C PRO A 61 -1.34 -8.38 0.28
N GLU A 62 -1.03 -9.53 -0.31
CA GLU A 62 0.22 -9.75 -1.06
C GLU A 62 0.08 -10.73 -2.23
N SER A 63 0.70 -10.39 -3.36
CA SER A 63 0.74 -11.24 -4.56
C SER A 63 2.02 -11.03 -5.37
N ASP A 64 2.29 -11.95 -6.29
CA ASP A 64 3.38 -11.85 -7.26
C ASP A 64 3.19 -10.66 -8.22
N SER A 65 1.94 -10.29 -8.50
CA SER A 65 1.55 -9.15 -9.34
C SER A 65 1.16 -7.90 -8.56
N GLY A 66 1.54 -7.81 -7.28
CA GLY A 66 1.27 -6.64 -6.45
C GLY A 66 1.88 -5.37 -7.05
N ARG A 67 1.40 -4.21 -6.59
CA ARG A 67 1.89 -2.88 -7.02
C ARG A 67 2.28 -1.98 -5.87
N ILE A 68 2.18 -2.47 -4.65
CA ILE A 68 2.79 -1.86 -3.46
C ILE A 68 4.15 -2.53 -3.26
N VAL A 69 5.22 -1.77 -3.18
CA VAL A 69 6.58 -2.28 -2.95
C VAL A 69 7.03 -1.78 -1.59
N GLU A 70 7.18 -2.71 -0.65
CA GLU A 70 7.69 -2.40 0.67
C GLU A 70 8.95 -3.19 1.00
N LEU A 71 9.89 -2.48 1.60
CA LEU A 71 11.15 -2.98 2.10
C LEU A 71 11.58 -2.04 3.23
N LEU A 72 12.15 -2.53 4.31
CA LEU A 72 12.67 -1.67 5.38
C LEU A 72 14.00 -1.01 4.94
N SER A 73 13.94 -0.15 3.93
CA SER A 73 15.06 0.61 3.39
C SER A 73 14.57 1.81 2.58
N GLU A 74 14.89 3.01 3.05
CA GLU A 74 14.62 4.27 2.37
C GLU A 74 15.50 4.47 1.14
N ASN A 75 16.63 3.76 1.03
CA ASN A 75 17.52 3.88 -0.13
C ASN A 75 16.99 3.16 -1.37
N VAL A 76 16.18 2.12 -1.16
CA VAL A 76 15.60 1.32 -2.25
C VAL A 76 14.30 1.94 -2.78
N LEU A 77 13.64 2.78 -1.98
CA LEU A 77 12.25 3.20 -2.14
C LEU A 77 12.14 4.73 -2.28
#